data_AF-A0ABD5DW92-F1
#
_entry.id   AF-A0ABD5DW92-F1
#
_cell.length_a   1.000
_cell.length_b   1.000
_cell.length_c   1.000
_cell.angle_alpha   90.00
_cell.angle_beta   90.00
_cell.angle_gamma   90.00
#
_symmetry.space_group_name_H-M   'P 1'
#
loop_
_entity.id
_entity.type
_entity.pdbx_description
1 polymer ?
#
loop_
_entity_poly.entity_id
_entity_poly.type
_entity_poly.pdbx_seq_one_letter_code
_entity_poly.pdbx_strand_id
1 'polypeptide(L)'
;IIVRHLTCQHFAPDAENVLIVNGAQHGLAVTVMGLLRPGDVVAVDALTYSGFKILAALYHLELAAIPCRPEGPDLRALQTLCR
;
A
#
# COMPACT_ATOMS: atom_id res chain seq x y z
N ILE A 1 17.71 -16.34 -3.05
CA ILE A 1 18.41 -15.42 -2.10
C ILE A 1 17.42 -14.40 -1.54
N ILE A 2 16.74 -13.60 -2.37
CA ILE A 2 15.83 -12.54 -1.92
C ILE A 2 14.67 -13.08 -1.06
N VAL A 3 13.96 -14.12 -1.51
CA VAL A 3 12.88 -14.76 -0.73
C VAL A 3 13.32 -15.20 0.66
N ARG A 4 14.47 -15.87 0.73
CA ARG A 4 15.09 -16.28 2.00
C ARG A 4 15.41 -15.09 2.90
N HIS A 5 15.82 -13.96 2.33
CA HIS A 5 16.07 -12.73 3.09
C HIS A 5 14.77 -12.09 3.62
N LEU A 6 13.67 -12.22 2.87
CA LEU A 6 12.35 -11.70 3.27
C LEU A 6 11.63 -12.59 4.30
N THR A 7 12.10 -13.82 4.51
CA THR A 7 11.45 -14.76 5.44
C THR A 7 11.67 -14.35 6.90
N CYS A 8 10.59 -14.16 7.66
CA CYS A 8 10.60 -13.85 9.10
C CYS A 8 9.50 -14.61 9.85
N GLN A 9 9.39 -14.43 11.17
CA GLN A 9 8.53 -15.27 12.04
C GLN A 9 7.07 -15.41 11.58
N HIS A 10 6.52 -14.41 10.90
CA HIS A 10 5.11 -14.40 10.46
C HIS A 10 4.93 -14.19 8.96
N PHE A 11 6.01 -14.27 8.17
CA PHE A 11 5.97 -14.02 6.73
C PHE A 11 7.01 -14.87 6.00
N ALA A 12 6.56 -15.79 5.15
CA ALA A 12 7.41 -16.68 4.35
C ALA A 12 6.82 -16.81 2.93
N PRO A 13 7.15 -15.89 2.01
CA PRO A 13 6.57 -15.88 0.67
C PRO A 13 7.22 -16.94 -0.24
N ASP A 14 6.47 -17.47 -1.20
CA ASP A 14 7.03 -18.26 -2.30
C ASP A 14 7.74 -17.37 -3.33
N ALA A 15 8.69 -17.95 -4.07
CA ALA A 15 9.47 -17.20 -5.06
C ALA A 15 8.61 -16.63 -6.20
N GLU A 16 7.56 -17.35 -6.59
CA GLU A 16 6.58 -16.90 -7.59
C GLU A 16 5.75 -15.69 -7.15
N ASN A 17 5.67 -15.43 -5.83
CA ASN A 17 4.97 -14.29 -5.25
C ASN A 17 5.87 -13.04 -5.10
N VAL A 18 7.11 -13.08 -5.61
CA VAL A 18 8.06 -11.97 -5.52
C VAL A 18 8.39 -11.41 -6.90
N LEU A 19 8.06 -10.13 -7.11
CA LEU A 19 8.44 -9.38 -8.30
C LEU A 19 9.58 -8.40 -8.00
N ILE A 20 10.65 -8.45 -8.79
CA ILE A 20 11.76 -7.48 -8.70
C ILE A 20 11.42 -6.24 -9.52
N VAL A 21 11.59 -5.06 -8.90
CA VAL A 21 11.23 -3.76 -9.48
C VAL A 21 12.39 -2.77 -9.36
N ASN A 22 12.38 -1.74 -10.21
CA ASN A 22 13.39 -0.66 -10.24
C ASN A 22 13.21 0.35 -9.09
N GLY A 23 12.97 -0.12 -7.86
CA GLY A 23 12.79 0.70 -6.66
C GLY A 23 11.33 0.84 -6.19
N ALA A 24 11.16 1.43 -5.01
CA ALA A 24 9.88 1.45 -4.29
C ALA A 24 8.76 2.18 -5.05
N GLN A 25 9.05 3.34 -5.66
CA GLN A 25 8.04 4.10 -6.40
C GLN A 25 7.61 3.39 -7.69
N HIS A 26 8.56 2.77 -8.41
CA HIS A 26 8.24 1.95 -9.57
C HIS A 26 7.40 0.73 -9.16
N GLY A 27 7.75 0.06 -8.06
CA GLY A 27 6.94 -1.02 -7.49
C GLY A 27 5.52 -0.58 -7.16
N LEU A 28 5.37 0.56 -6.49
CA LEU A 28 4.05 1.10 -6.14
C LEU A 28 3.23 1.45 -7.38
N ALA A 29 3.84 2.03 -8.42
CA ALA A 29 3.19 2.30 -9.69
C ALA A 29 2.72 1.01 -10.38
N VAL A 30 3.57 -0.03 -10.44
CA VAL A 30 3.19 -1.34 -10.99
C VAL A 30 2.03 -1.96 -10.21
N THR A 31 2.06 -1.90 -8.88
CA THR A 31 0.97 -2.40 -8.02
C THR A 31 -0.34 -1.66 -8.29
N VAL A 32 -0.31 -0.32 -8.35
CA VAL A 32 -1.49 0.49 -8.65
C VAL A 32 -2.06 0.13 -10.03
N MET A 33 -1.22 0.09 -11.06
CA MET A 33 -1.65 -0.23 -12.42
C MET A 33 -2.16 -1.68 -12.57
N GLY A 34 -1.63 -2.61 -11.79
CA GLY A 34 -1.98 -4.03 -11.88
C GLY A 34 -3.22 -4.42 -11.07
N LEU A 35 -3.51 -3.72 -9.97
CA LEU A 35 -4.54 -4.12 -9.02
C LEU A 35 -5.73 -3.15 -8.90
N LEU A 36 -5.54 -1.88 -9.26
CA LEU A 36 -6.53 -0.84 -9.03
C LEU A 36 -7.02 -0.21 -10.33
N ARG A 37 -8.15 0.49 -10.24
CA ARG A 37 -8.80 1.21 -11.34
C ARG A 37 -9.04 2.67 -10.95
N PRO A 38 -9.14 3.58 -11.93
CA PRO A 38 -9.64 4.93 -11.70
C PRO A 38 -10.96 4.92 -10.91
N GLY A 39 -11.03 5.70 -9.85
CA GLY A 39 -12.17 5.78 -8.92
C GLY A 39 -12.10 4.82 -7.74
N ASP A 40 -11.16 3.87 -7.72
CA ASP A 40 -10.96 3.01 -6.54
C ASP A 40 -10.48 3.86 -5.35
N VAL A 41 -10.97 3.49 -4.16
CA VAL A 41 -10.63 4.16 -2.90
C VAL A 41 -9.53 3.38 -2.19
N VAL A 42 -8.43 4.06 -1.87
CA VAL A 42 -7.32 3.49 -1.09
C VAL A 42 -7.27 4.14 0.28
N ALA A 43 -7.36 3.32 1.31
CA ALA A 43 -7.20 3.77 2.68
C ALA A 43 -5.71 4.03 2.97
N VAL A 44 -5.40 5.20 3.55
CA VAL A 44 -4.02 5.66 3.82
C VAL A 44 -3.94 6.32 5.18
N ASP A 45 -2.74 6.39 5.76
CA ASP A 45 -2.52 7.21 6.96
C ASP A 45 -2.91 8.68 6.71
N ALA A 46 -3.51 9.33 7.70
CA ALA A 46 -3.91 10.73 7.58
C ALA A 46 -2.71 11.65 7.26
N LEU A 47 -1.53 11.29 7.78
CA LEU A 47 -0.24 11.89 7.42
C LEU A 47 0.56 10.92 6.55
N THR A 48 0.08 10.66 5.34
CA THR A 48 0.75 9.76 4.38
C THR A 48 1.88 10.44 3.59
N TYR A 49 2.77 9.60 3.05
CA TYR A 49 3.89 9.97 2.19
C TYR A 49 3.45 10.68 0.90
N SER A 50 4.09 11.81 0.60
CA SER A 50 3.75 12.68 -0.53
C SER A 50 3.85 11.98 -1.90
N GLY A 51 4.80 11.06 -2.07
CA GLY A 51 4.97 10.34 -3.33
C GLY A 51 3.75 9.47 -3.68
N PHE A 52 3.04 8.94 -2.69
CA PHE A 52 1.80 8.20 -2.97
C PHE A 52 0.63 9.13 -3.28
N LYS A 53 0.55 10.32 -2.67
CA LYS A 53 -0.46 11.33 -3.03
C LYS A 53 -0.35 11.74 -4.51
N ILE A 54 0.87 11.93 -4.99
CA ILE A 54 1.12 12.25 -6.41
C ILE A 54 0.70 11.07 -7.30
N LEU A 55 1.04 9.84 -6.91
CA LEU A 55 0.67 8.64 -7.67
C LEU A 55 -0.85 8.45 -7.73
N ALA A 56 -1.55 8.61 -6.60
CA ALA A 56 -3.00 8.52 -6.53
C ALA A 56 -3.69 9.53 -7.45
N ALA A 57 -3.22 10.79 -7.46
CA ALA A 57 -3.73 11.80 -8.37
C ALA A 57 -3.50 11.43 -9.84
N LEU A 58 -2.32 10.90 -10.19
CA LEU A 58 -1.98 10.48 -11.55
C LEU A 58 -2.86 9.33 -12.06
N TYR A 59 -3.23 8.39 -11.18
CA TYR A 59 -4.03 7.22 -11.53
C TYR A 59 -5.51 7.36 -11.14
N HIS A 60 -5.95 8.57 -10.79
CA HIS A 60 -7.33 8.90 -10.41
C HIS A 60 -7.88 8.03 -9.28
N LEU A 61 -7.05 7.77 -8.27
CA LEU A 61 -7.46 7.07 -7.05
C LEU A 61 -7.97 8.07 -6.02
N GLU A 62 -9.01 7.66 -5.28
CA GLU A 62 -9.51 8.39 -4.14
C GLU A 62 -8.79 7.94 -2.87
N LEU A 63 -8.42 8.89 -2.00
CA LEU A 63 -7.68 8.59 -0.77
C LEU A 63 -8.58 8.75 0.46
N ALA A 64 -8.81 7.65 1.18
CA ALA A 64 -9.52 7.66 2.45
C ALA A 64 -8.52 7.74 3.62
N ALA A 65 -8.50 8.86 4.33
CA ALA A 65 -7.58 9.05 5.45
C ALA A 65 -8.01 8.25 6.69
N ILE A 66 -7.08 7.49 7.25
CA ILE A 66 -7.19 6.79 8.53
C ILE A 66 -6.39 7.59 9.58
N PRO A 67 -7.01 8.03 10.69
CA PRO A 67 -6.29 8.68 11.77
C PRO A 67 -5.18 7.79 12.34
N CYS A 68 -4.06 8.38 12.71
CA CYS A 68 -2.99 7.67 13.42
C CYS A 68 -3.13 7.87 14.93
N ARG A 69 -2.88 6.80 15.68
CA ARG A 69 -2.69 6.78 17.13
C ARG A 69 -1.21 6.60 17.45
N PRO A 70 -0.77 6.80 18.71
CA PRO A 70 0.63 6.57 19.11
C PRO A 70 1.16 5.17 18.75
N GLU A 71 0.28 4.17 18.79
CA GLU A 71 0.57 2.77 18.47
C GLU A 71 0.49 2.42 16.96
N GLY A 72 0.10 3.37 16.10
CA GLY A 72 -0.04 3.16 14.66
C GLY A 72 -1.44 3.53 14.11
N PRO A 73 -1.80 3.05 12.91
CA PRO A 73 -3.08 3.38 12.26
C PRO A 73 -4.29 2.97 13.11
N ASP A 74 -5.33 3.79 13.13
CA ASP A 74 -6.59 3.47 13.81
C ASP A 74 -7.37 2.38 13.05
N LEU A 75 -7.19 1.12 13.45
CA LEU A 75 -7.87 -0.02 12.83
C LEU A 75 -9.40 -0.01 13.02
N ARG A 76 -9.93 0.69 14.03
CA ARG A 76 -11.39 0.82 14.21
C ARG A 76 -11.96 1.83 13.21
N ALA A 77 -11.23 2.91 12.95
CA ALA A 77 -11.56 3.86 11.90
C ALA A 77 -11.50 3.18 10.52
N LEU A 78 -10.45 2.40 10.26
CA LEU A 78 -10.36 1.58 9.04
C LEU A 78 -11.56 0.62 8.90
N GLN A 79 -11.92 -0.11 9.95
CA GLN A 79 -13.07 -1.02 9.92
C GLN A 79 -14.38 -0.28 9.61
N THR A 80 -14.53 0.95 10.11
CA THR A 80 -15.71 1.78 9.82
C THR A 80 -15.74 2.21 8.36
N LEU A 81 -14.59 2.51 7.76
CA LEU A 81 -14.47 2.86 6.34
C LEU A 81 -14.78 1.70 5.39
N CYS A 82 -14.57 0.45 5.83
CA CYS A 82 -14.82 -0.73 5.01
C CYS A 82 -16.27 -1.25 5.05
N ARG A 83 -17.16 -0.62 5.83
CA ARG A 83 -18.59 -0.97 5.91
C ARG A 83 -19.40 -0.16 4.89
#